data_AF-A0A9P0KV08-F1
#
_entry.id   AF-A0A9P0KV08-F1
#
_cell.length_a   1.000
_cell.length_b   1.000
_cell.length_c   1.000
_cell.angle_alpha   90.00
_cell.angle_beta   90.00
_cell.angle_gamma   90.00
#
_symmetry.space_group_name_H-M   'P 1'
#
loop_
_entity.id
_entity.type
_entity.pdbx_description
1 polymer ?
#
loop_
_entity_poly.entity_id
_entity_poly.type
_entity_poly.pdbx_seq_one_letter_code
_entity_poly.pdbx_strand_id
1 'polypeptide(L)'
;MLSSVSLYNVPPNDKGIQLSQLETIINDRMQLYQILEMASIRKGGLPWEQYIMQQIRHYKLQNYIDLLEDCIIFVDKVQTCWRDEMAHWILLLFFCQSQELRELFIKRETEWLVLRYKNASAEDLNLFLEENHFDFPEVCFFIVAIM
;
A
#
# COMPACT_ATOMS: atom_id res chain seq x y z
N MET A 1 -0.62 5.97 -16.17
CA MET A 1 -1.77 5.63 -15.29
C MET A 1 -1.13 5.27 -13.97
N LEU A 2 -1.53 5.88 -12.84
CA LEU A 2 -0.85 5.64 -11.57
C LEU A 2 -1.14 4.21 -11.10
N SER A 3 -0.09 3.44 -10.80
CA SER A 3 -0.26 2.12 -10.19
C SER A 3 -0.88 2.25 -8.78
N SER A 4 -1.76 1.31 -8.42
CA SER A 4 -2.25 1.15 -7.05
C SER A 4 -1.20 0.55 -6.11
N VAL A 5 0.05 0.34 -6.56
CA VAL A 5 1.21 -0.08 -5.77
C VAL A 5 2.32 0.96 -5.94
N SER A 6 3.00 1.34 -4.85
CA SER A 6 4.07 2.36 -4.90
C SER A 6 5.24 2.00 -3.99
N LEU A 7 6.46 2.36 -4.40
CA LEU A 7 7.68 2.31 -3.59
C LEU A 7 7.95 3.61 -2.83
N TYR A 8 7.10 4.63 -3.00
CA TYR A 8 7.24 5.94 -2.36
C TYR A 8 8.58 6.64 -2.66
N ASN A 9 9.07 6.54 -3.90
CA ASN A 9 10.39 7.09 -4.28
C ASN A 9 10.45 8.62 -4.31
N VAL A 10 9.32 9.29 -4.56
CA VAL A 10 9.24 10.74 -4.75
C VAL A 10 8.24 11.31 -3.74
N PRO A 11 8.58 12.39 -3.01
CA PRO A 11 7.62 13.07 -2.14
C PRO A 11 6.52 13.76 -2.95
N PRO A 12 5.27 13.82 -2.45
CA PRO A 12 4.17 14.49 -3.15
C PRO A 12 4.45 15.99 -3.28
N ASN A 13 4.28 16.52 -4.50
CA ASN A 13 4.52 17.94 -4.78
C ASN A 13 3.50 18.85 -4.08
N ASP A 14 4.00 19.98 -3.55
CA ASP A 14 3.39 21.02 -2.71
C ASP A 14 1.94 21.43 -3.11
N LYS A 15 0.96 20.63 -2.71
CA LYS A 15 -0.41 21.09 -2.52
C LYS A 15 -0.58 21.33 -1.03
N GLY A 16 -0.77 22.59 -0.64
CA GLY A 16 -1.10 22.92 0.75
C GLY A 16 -2.27 22.06 1.23
N ILE A 17 -2.04 21.25 2.26
CA ILE A 17 -3.04 20.37 2.87
C ILE A 17 -3.57 21.02 4.15
N GLN A 18 -4.87 20.90 4.41
CA GLN A 18 -5.43 21.35 5.67
C GLN A 18 -5.01 20.43 6.81
N LEU A 19 -4.73 21.01 7.98
CA LEU A 19 -4.28 20.24 9.15
C LEU A 19 -5.28 19.13 9.55
N SER A 20 -6.59 19.40 9.48
CA SER A 20 -7.62 18.40 9.78
C SER A 20 -7.59 17.20 8.83
N GLN A 21 -7.26 17.42 7.56
CA GLN A 21 -7.10 16.37 6.57
C GLN A 21 -5.84 15.56 6.85
N LEU A 22 -4.74 16.24 7.20
CA LEU A 22 -3.49 15.63 7.62
C LEU A 22 -3.69 14.69 8.82
N GLU A 23 -4.38 15.15 9.86
CA GLU A 23 -4.69 14.38 11.05
C GLU A 23 -5.50 13.13 10.73
N THR A 24 -6.49 13.24 9.83
CA THR A 24 -7.28 12.09 9.37
C THR A 24 -6.39 11.05 8.68
N ILE A 25 -5.53 11.49 7.75
CA ILE A 25 -4.61 10.61 7.02
C ILE A 25 -3.65 9.88 7.98
N ILE A 26 -3.09 10.61 8.95
CA ILE A 26 -2.20 10.05 9.97
C ILE A 26 -2.93 9.00 10.81
N ASN A 27 -4.13 9.33 11.32
CA ASN A 27 -4.91 8.44 12.17
C ASN A 27 -5.29 7.16 11.44
N ASP A 28 -5.75 7.26 10.18
CA ASP A 28 -6.10 6.12 9.36
C ASP A 28 -4.89 5.19 9.14
N ARG A 29 -3.71 5.75 8.83
CA ARG A 29 -2.50 4.94 8.62
C ARG A 29 -1.97 4.30 9.90
N MET A 30 -2.05 5.00 11.02
CA MET A 30 -1.73 4.44 12.32
C MET A 30 -2.68 3.30 12.70
N GLN A 31 -3.98 3.44 12.40
CA GLN A 31 -4.97 2.38 12.59
C GLN A 31 -4.64 1.16 11.71
N LEU A 32 -4.25 1.38 10.46
CA LEU A 32 -3.79 0.31 9.57
C LEU A 32 -2.58 -0.43 10.16
N TYR A 33 -1.57 0.28 10.69
CA TYR A 33 -0.41 -0.36 11.33
C TYR A 33 -0.78 -1.23 12.53
N GLN A 34 -1.73 -0.78 13.36
CA GLN A 34 -2.24 -1.58 14.47
C GLN A 34 -2.93 -2.86 13.98
N ILE A 35 -3.73 -2.77 12.91
CA ILE A 35 -4.38 -3.94 12.30
C ILE A 35 -3.33 -4.94 11.80
N LEU A 36 -2.31 -4.46 11.08
CA LEU A 36 -1.21 -5.29 10.59
C LEU A 36 -0.45 -5.95 11.73
N GLU A 37 -0.21 -5.20 12.81
CA GLU A 37 0.42 -5.72 14.03
C GLU A 37 -0.36 -6.86 14.66
N MET A 38 -1.66 -6.66 14.88
CA MET A 38 -2.52 -7.70 15.43
C MET A 38 -2.58 -8.93 14.53
N ALA A 39 -2.60 -8.71 13.20
CA ALA A 39 -2.59 -9.79 12.22
C ALA A 39 -1.30 -10.63 12.29
N SER A 40 -0.14 -10.01 12.51
CA SER A 40 1.15 -10.70 12.57
C SER A 40 1.40 -11.47 13.87
N ILE A 41 0.72 -11.11 14.97
CA ILE A 41 0.85 -11.80 16.27
C ILE A 41 -0.17 -12.95 16.40
N ARG A 42 -1.26 -12.89 15.65
CA ARG A 42 -2.35 -13.87 15.72
C ARG A 42 -1.87 -15.28 15.36
N LYS A 43 -2.21 -16.25 16.21
CA LYS A 43 -2.00 -17.68 15.93
C LYS A 43 -3.33 -18.34 15.56
N GLY A 44 -3.44 -18.82 14.32
CA GLY A 44 -4.60 -19.55 13.82
C GLY A 44 -5.84 -18.69 13.51
N GLY A 45 -6.84 -19.31 12.86
CA GLY A 45 -8.09 -18.67 12.45
C GLY A 45 -8.13 -18.31 10.96
N LEU A 46 -8.71 -17.15 10.63
CA LEU A 46 -8.80 -16.68 9.25
C LEU A 46 -7.40 -16.49 8.64
N PRO A 47 -7.24 -16.72 7.33
CA PRO A 47 -6.06 -16.30 6.58
C PRO A 47 -5.71 -14.83 6.85
N TRP A 48 -4.43 -14.51 6.92
CA TRP A 48 -3.89 -13.20 7.28
C TRP A 48 -4.55 -12.05 6.50
N GLU A 49 -4.68 -12.20 5.18
CA GLU A 49 -5.27 -11.20 4.27
C GLU A 49 -6.77 -10.98 4.54
N GLN A 50 -7.51 -12.07 4.77
CA GLN A 50 -8.95 -12.00 5.06
C GLN A 50 -9.22 -11.31 6.40
N TYR A 51 -8.38 -11.58 7.41
CA TYR A 51 -8.47 -10.90 8.69
C TYR A 51 -8.21 -9.40 8.55
N ILE A 52 -7.13 -9.01 7.85
CA ILE A 52 -6.81 -7.60 7.63
C ILE A 52 -7.96 -6.91 6.90
N MET A 53 -8.48 -7.49 5.82
CA MET A 53 -9.58 -6.90 5.07
C MET A 53 -10.85 -6.74 5.91
N GLN A 54 -11.16 -7.72 6.76
CA GLN A 54 -12.28 -7.64 7.70
C GLN A 54 -12.09 -6.48 8.69
N GLN A 55 -10.88 -6.29 9.23
CA GLN A 55 -10.60 -5.21 10.17
C GLN A 55 -10.60 -3.83 9.48
N ILE A 56 -10.01 -3.70 8.29
CA ILE A 56 -10.04 -2.47 7.50
C ILE A 56 -11.49 -2.04 7.26
N ARG A 57 -12.38 -2.97 6.89
CA ARG A 57 -13.83 -2.72 6.74
C ARG A 57 -14.51 -2.37 8.07
N HIS A 58 -14.14 -3.04 9.16
CA HIS A 58 -14.68 -2.76 10.50
C HIS A 58 -14.38 -1.32 10.96
N TYR A 59 -13.14 -0.88 10.77
CA TYR A 59 -12.69 0.49 11.09
C TYR A 59 -13.05 1.52 10.02
N LYS A 60 -13.71 1.10 8.92
CA LYS A 60 -14.17 1.96 7.82
C LYS A 60 -13.03 2.76 7.18
N LEU A 61 -11.86 2.16 7.03
CA LEU A 61 -10.70 2.82 6.42
C LEU A 61 -10.84 2.79 4.89
N GLN A 62 -11.77 3.60 4.37
CA GLN A 62 -12.22 3.53 2.98
C GLN A 62 -11.07 3.66 1.96
N ASN A 63 -10.11 4.55 2.22
CA ASN A 63 -8.94 4.74 1.36
C ASN A 63 -8.17 3.44 1.12
N TYR A 64 -8.07 2.56 2.12
CA TYR A 64 -7.34 1.29 1.99
C TYR A 64 -8.22 0.18 1.40
N ILE A 65 -9.54 0.21 1.61
CA ILE A 65 -10.48 -0.68 0.91
C ILE A 65 -10.36 -0.43 -0.59
N ASP A 66 -10.44 0.83 -0.97
CA ASP A 66 -10.36 1.31 -2.34
C ASP A 66 -9.04 0.89 -3.02
N LEU A 67 -7.90 0.99 -2.31
CA LEU A 67 -6.60 0.53 -2.80
C LEU A 67 -6.48 -0.98 -2.98
N LEU A 68 -7.20 -1.78 -2.18
CA LEU A 68 -7.12 -3.23 -2.24
C LEU A 68 -8.11 -3.85 -3.22
N GLU A 69 -9.23 -3.18 -3.51
CA GLU A 69 -10.29 -3.73 -4.37
C GLU A 69 -10.18 -3.27 -5.83
N ASP A 70 -9.33 -2.28 -6.15
CA ASP A 70 -9.12 -1.72 -7.51
C ASP A 70 -10.43 -1.41 -8.26
N CYS A 71 -11.49 -1.06 -7.52
CA CYS A 71 -12.86 -0.84 -8.02
C CYS A 71 -13.20 0.65 -8.20
N ILE A 72 -12.19 1.53 -8.21
CA ILE A 72 -12.39 2.98 -8.14
C ILE A 72 -12.30 3.63 -9.52
N ILE A 73 -13.10 4.66 -9.75
CA ILE A 73 -12.99 5.52 -10.94
C ILE A 73 -11.66 6.30 -10.88
N PHE A 74 -11.07 6.59 -12.04
CA PHE A 74 -9.75 7.21 -12.17
C PHE A 74 -9.50 8.45 -11.27
N VAL A 75 -10.45 9.40 -11.19
CA VAL A 75 -10.28 10.63 -10.39
C VAL A 75 -10.11 10.31 -8.90
N ASP A 76 -10.90 9.37 -8.41
CA ASP A 76 -10.86 8.92 -7.02
C ASP A 76 -9.59 8.08 -6.77
N LYS A 77 -9.14 7.26 -7.73
CA LYS A 77 -7.86 6.53 -7.66
C LYS A 77 -6.68 7.47 -7.46
N VAL A 78 -6.62 8.60 -8.17
CA VAL A 78 -5.56 9.63 -7.99
C VAL A 78 -5.57 10.20 -6.58
N GLN A 79 -6.75 10.55 -6.04
CA GLN A 79 -6.84 11.10 -4.69
C GLN A 79 -6.48 10.07 -3.63
N THR A 80 -6.91 8.82 -3.82
CA THR A 80 -6.64 7.70 -2.91
C THR A 80 -5.15 7.35 -2.86
N CYS A 81 -4.47 7.31 -4.01
CA CYS A 81 -3.02 7.13 -4.09
C CYS A 81 -2.28 8.29 -3.44
N TRP A 82 -2.70 9.54 -3.70
CA TRP A 82 -2.10 10.71 -3.06
C TRP A 82 -2.22 10.68 -1.53
N ARG A 83 -3.37 10.26 -0.98
CA ARG A 83 -3.54 10.11 0.48
C ARG A 83 -2.61 9.06 1.06
N ASP A 84 -2.42 7.94 0.37
CA ASP A 84 -1.51 6.86 0.77
C ASP A 84 -0.04 7.31 0.75
N GLU A 85 0.39 7.99 -0.32
CA GLU A 85 1.73 8.60 -0.40
C GLU A 85 1.95 9.63 0.72
N MET A 86 0.96 10.51 0.93
CA MET A 86 1.02 11.53 1.96
C MET A 86 1.18 10.90 3.35
N ALA A 87 0.41 9.84 3.65
CA ALA A 87 0.52 9.11 4.91
C ALA A 87 1.93 8.57 5.14
N HIS A 88 2.52 7.94 4.13
CA HIS A 88 3.88 7.39 4.20
C HIS A 88 4.90 8.48 4.57
N TRP A 89 4.90 9.60 3.84
CA TRP A 89 5.88 10.67 4.02
C TRP A 89 5.74 11.41 5.36
N ILE A 90 4.52 11.62 5.84
CA ILE A 90 4.31 12.26 7.14
C ILE A 90 4.75 11.34 8.27
N LEU A 91 4.42 10.05 8.20
CA LEU A 91 4.80 9.11 9.23
C LEU A 91 6.32 8.88 9.28
N LEU A 92 7.02 8.99 8.15
CA LEU A 92 8.50 8.99 8.16
C LEU A 92 9.08 10.05 9.11
N LEU A 93 8.48 11.24 9.18
CA LEU A 93 8.92 12.30 10.10
C LEU A 93 8.74 11.88 11.57
N PHE A 94 7.68 11.14 11.88
CA PHE A 94 7.42 10.65 13.22
C PHE A 94 8.32 9.46 13.59
N PHE A 95 8.43 8.46 12.73
CA PHE A 95 9.10 7.19 13.02
C PHE A 95 10.63 7.25 12.85
N CYS A 96 11.21 8.31 12.29
CA CYS A 96 12.66 8.42 12.12
C CYS A 96 13.45 8.63 13.43
N GLN A 97 12.77 8.95 14.53
CA GLN A 97 13.36 9.41 15.79
C GLN A 97 14.22 8.37 16.53
N SER A 98 13.89 7.08 16.45
CA SER A 98 14.65 6.00 17.09
C SER A 98 14.82 4.81 16.15
N GLN A 99 15.81 3.96 16.41
CA GLN A 99 16.02 2.75 15.61
C GLN A 99 14.81 1.81 15.71
N GLU A 100 14.28 1.61 16.91
CA GLU A 100 13.12 0.76 17.16
C GLU A 100 11.88 1.23 16.37
N LEU A 101 11.64 2.55 16.33
CA LEU A 101 10.55 3.12 15.53
C LEU A 101 10.77 2.94 14.04
N ARG A 102 12.01 3.10 13.55
CA ARG A 102 12.34 2.85 12.13
C ARG A 102 12.12 1.40 11.74
N GLU A 103 12.54 0.46 12.58
CA GLU A 103 12.35 -0.97 12.35
C GLU A 103 10.86 -1.34 12.31
N LEU A 104 10.07 -0.78 13.24
CA LEU A 104 8.62 -0.96 13.24
C LEU A 104 7.98 -0.40 11.97
N PHE A 105 8.35 0.82 11.57
CA PHE A 105 7.84 1.46 10.36
C PHE A 105 8.13 0.62 9.11
N ILE A 106 9.39 0.22 8.91
CA ILE A 106 9.79 -0.61 7.76
C ILE A 106 9.00 -1.91 7.74
N LYS A 107 8.84 -2.57 8.89
CA LYS A 107 8.08 -3.81 8.99
C LYS A 107 6.62 -3.63 8.55
N ARG A 108 5.94 -2.61 9.08
CA ARG A 108 4.52 -2.35 8.76
C ARG A 108 4.32 -1.90 7.32
N GLU A 109 5.18 -1.04 6.79
CA GLU A 109 5.14 -0.63 5.38
C GLU A 109 5.41 -1.80 4.44
N THR A 110 6.33 -2.70 4.80
CA THR A 110 6.60 -3.91 4.00
C THR A 110 5.39 -4.85 3.98
N GLU A 111 4.77 -5.08 5.15
CA GLU A 111 3.53 -5.87 5.23
C GLU A 111 2.41 -5.25 4.38
N TRP A 112 2.28 -3.92 4.41
CA TRP A 112 1.32 -3.19 3.58
C TRP A 112 1.60 -3.34 2.07
N LEU A 113 2.86 -3.18 1.66
CA LEU A 113 3.30 -3.36 0.28
C LEU A 113 2.99 -4.77 -0.23
N VAL A 114 3.27 -5.80 0.58
CA VAL A 114 2.98 -7.20 0.24
C VAL A 114 1.48 -7.41 0.03
N LEU A 115 0.65 -6.84 0.91
CA LEU A 115 -0.81 -6.96 0.79
C LEU A 115 -1.32 -6.29 -0.50
N ARG A 116 -0.84 -5.09 -0.82
CA ARG A 116 -1.19 -4.39 -2.07
C ARG A 116 -0.75 -5.17 -3.30
N TYR A 117 0.50 -5.62 -3.32
CA TYR A 117 1.06 -6.36 -4.45
C TYR A 117 0.26 -7.62 -4.76
N LYS A 118 -0.18 -8.35 -3.74
CA LYS A 118 -0.98 -9.58 -3.91
C LYS A 118 -2.39 -9.33 -4.43
N ASN A 119 -2.97 -8.17 -4.11
CA ASN A 119 -4.32 -7.80 -4.51
C ASN A 119 -4.36 -6.96 -5.80
N ALA A 120 -3.22 -6.50 -6.28
CA ALA A 120 -3.13 -5.72 -7.50
C ALA A 120 -3.50 -6.55 -8.74
N SER A 121 -4.15 -5.89 -9.70
CA SER A 121 -4.42 -6.47 -11.01
C SER A 121 -3.12 -6.64 -11.81
N ALA A 122 -3.13 -7.53 -12.81
CA ALA A 122 -1.97 -7.72 -13.69
C ALA A 122 -1.59 -6.42 -14.43
N GLU A 123 -2.58 -5.60 -14.78
CA GLU A 123 -2.37 -4.28 -15.39
C GLU A 123 -1.65 -3.33 -14.41
N ASP A 124 -2.11 -3.23 -13.17
CA ASP A 124 -1.48 -2.40 -12.14
C ASP A 124 -0.06 -2.86 -11.79
N LEU A 125 0.20 -4.17 -11.81
CA LEU A 125 1.53 -4.73 -11.61
C LEU A 125 2.46 -4.41 -12.78
N ASN A 126 2.00 -4.50 -14.02
CA ASN A 126 2.80 -4.12 -15.18
C ASN A 126 3.13 -2.62 -15.14
N LEU A 127 2.16 -1.76 -14.80
CA LEU A 127 2.39 -0.34 -14.60
C LEU A 127 3.42 -0.09 -13.49
N PHE A 128 3.32 -0.81 -12.36
CA PHE A 128 4.29 -0.72 -11.27
C PHE A 128 5.70 -1.08 -11.71
N LEU A 129 5.86 -2.14 -12.52
CA LEU A 129 7.16 -2.55 -13.04
C LEU A 129 7.75 -1.50 -14.00
N GLU A 130 6.93 -0.96 -14.90
CA GLU A 130 7.31 0.09 -15.85
C GLU A 130 7.72 1.40 -15.12
N GLU A 131 6.91 1.85 -14.16
CA GLU A 131 7.13 3.08 -13.37
C GLU A 131 8.44 3.03 -12.56
N ASN A 132 8.85 1.83 -12.12
CA ASN A 132 10.07 1.63 -11.34
C ASN A 132 11.27 1.16 -12.19
N HIS A 133 11.12 1.10 -13.52
CA HIS A 133 12.15 0.66 -14.47
C HIS A 133 12.71 -0.74 -14.14
N PHE A 134 11.82 -1.65 -13.76
CA PHE A 134 12.18 -3.05 -13.55
C PHE A 134 12.08 -3.84 -14.86
N ASP A 135 13.23 -4.06 -15.50
CA ASP A 135 13.33 -4.84 -16.73
C ASP A 135 13.27 -6.34 -16.42
N PHE A 136 12.06 -6.91 -16.40
CA PHE A 136 11.85 -8.35 -16.35
C PHE A 136 11.54 -8.89 -17.75
N PRO A 137 12.45 -9.62 -18.40
CA PRO A 137 12.17 -10.19 -19.72
C PRO A 137 11.07 -11.23 -19.61
N GLU A 138 9.99 -11.05 -20.39
CA GLU A 138 8.95 -12.07 -20.50
C GLU A 138 9.55 -13.34 -21.10
N VAL A 139 9.53 -14.43 -20.34
CA VAL A 139 9.96 -15.73 -20.84
C VAL A 139 8.84 -16.31 -21.70
N CYS A 140 8.90 -16.06 -23.00
CA CYS A 140 8.04 -16.73 -23.98
C CYS A 140 8.37 -18.24 -24.02
N PHE A 141 7.50 -19.08 -23.47
CA PHE A 141 7.54 -20.54 -23.63
C PHE A 141 7.09 -20.96 -25.05
N PHE A 142 7.81 -20.53 -26.08
CA PHE A 142 7.63 -21.06 -27.45
C PHE A 142 8.50 -22.30 -27.74
N ILE A 143 9.31 -22.77 -26.77
CA ILE A 143 10.29 -23.85 -26.98
C ILE A 143 9.69 -25.26 -26.82
N VAL A 144 8.44 -25.44 -26.38
CA VAL A 144 7.84 -26.80 -26.24
C VAL A 144 7.15 -27.30 -27.53
N ALA A 145 7.07 -26.48 -28.59
CA ALA A 145 6.42 -26.89 -29.85
C ALA A 145 7.37 -27.48 -30.91
N ILE A 146 8.67 -27.67 -30.61
CA ILE A 146 9.65 -28.26 -31.55
C ILE A 146 10.45 -29.40 -30.89
N MET A 147 9.81 -30.23 -30.06
CA MET A 147 10.37 -31.52 -29.63
C MET A 147 9.33 -32.63 -29.71
#